data_AF-A0A1Q8DI05-F1
#
_entry.id   AF-A0A1Q8DI05-F1
#
_cell.length_a   1.000
_cell.length_b   1.000
_cell.length_c   1.000
_cell.angle_alpha   90.00
_cell.angle_beta   90.00
_cell.angle_gamma   90.00
#
_symmetry.space_group_name_H-M   'P 1'
#
loop_
_entity.id
_entity.type
_entity.pdbx_description
1 polymer ?
#
loop_
_entity_poly.entity_id
_entity_poly.type
_entity_poly.pdbx_seq_one_letter_code
_entity_poly.pdbx_strand_id
1 'polypeptide(L)' 'MKLRKGKTKSILDVSIDSALLGVEIYNKPRTTFRSEGFITMMIMAWTRLFHAYFNSTIGDKYYYKKRMVATIQ' A
#
# COMPACT_ATOMS: atom_id res chain seq x y z
N MET A 1 4.57 -3.13 23.17
CA MET A 1 4.46 -2.93 21.70
C MET A 1 4.81 -1.48 21.38
N LYS A 2 6.01 -1.19 20.83
CA LYS A 2 6.36 0.17 20.38
C LYS A 2 5.41 0.52 19.24
N LEU A 3 4.41 1.37 19.51
CA LEU A 3 3.52 1.92 18.48
C LEU A 3 4.41 2.55 17.41
N ARG A 4 4.53 1.93 16.23
CA ARG A 4 5.30 2.46 15.10
C ARG A 4 4.69 3.81 14.70
N LYS A 5 5.03 4.91 15.36
CA LYS A 5 4.58 6.25 14.95
C LYS A 5 5.37 6.61 13.68
N GLY A 6 4.67 6.96 12.59
CA GLY A 6 5.32 7.39 11.34
C GLY A 6 4.52 7.04 10.08
N LYS A 7 4.97 7.61 8.95
CA LYS A 7 4.36 7.47 7.62
C LYS A 7 4.11 6.02 7.20
N THR A 8 5.06 5.12 7.51
CA THR A 8 4.91 3.68 7.26
C THR A 8 3.64 3.11 7.90
N LYS A 9 3.40 3.44 9.17
CA LYS A 9 2.25 2.91 9.91
C LYS A 9 0.95 3.48 9.36
N SER A 10 0.88 4.77 9.09
CA SER A 10 -0.33 5.35 8.50
C SER A 10 -0.68 4.72 7.15
N ILE A 11 0.33 4.42 6.31
CA ILE A 11 0.09 3.72 5.04
C ILE A 11 -0.41 2.30 5.28
N LEU A 12 0.17 1.58 6.25
CA LEU A 12 -0.23 0.22 6.61
C LEU A 12 -1.65 0.17 7.20
N ASP A 13 -2.00 1.07 8.11
CA ASP A 13 -3.34 1.15 8.71
C ASP A 13 -4.38 1.34 7.59
N VAL A 14 -4.12 2.27 6.66
CA VAL A 14 -5.00 2.52 5.52
C VAL A 14 -5.04 1.33 4.54
N SER A 15 -3.95 0.55 4.41
CA SER A 15 -3.95 -0.70 3.66
C SER A 15 -4.92 -1.73 4.27
N ILE A 16 -4.89 -1.86 5.60
CA ILE A 16 -5.75 -2.80 6.34
C ILE A 16 -7.21 -2.37 6.22
N ASP A 17 -7.51 -1.08 6.43
CA ASP A 17 -8.86 -0.54 6.28
C ASP A 17 -9.42 -0.78 4.88
N SER A 18 -8.57 -0.64 3.85
CA SER A 18 -8.96 -0.89 2.45
C SER A 18 -9.32 -2.37 2.24
N ALA A 19 -8.54 -3.30 2.79
CA ALA A 19 -8.81 -4.73 2.69
C ALA A 19 -10.11 -5.12 3.42
N LEU A 20 -10.30 -4.61 4.64
CA LEU A 20 -11.50 -4.88 5.45
C LEU A 20 -12.76 -4.37 4.75
N LEU A 21 -12.73 -3.15 4.20
CA LEU A 21 -13.84 -2.61 3.43
C LEU A 21 -14.10 -3.42 2.16
N GLY A 22 -13.06 -3.90 1.47
CA GLY A 22 -13.22 -4.80 0.32
C GLY A 22 -14.01 -6.05 0.68
N VAL A 23 -13.63 -6.73 1.77
CA VAL A 23 -14.35 -7.92 2.28
C VAL A 23 -15.79 -7.59 2.67
N GLU A 24 -16.03 -6.44 3.32
CA GLU A 24 -17.38 -6.01 3.67
C GLU A 24 -18.26 -5.82 2.41
N ILE A 25 -17.72 -5.16 1.38
CA ILE A 25 -18.42 -4.95 0.10
C ILE A 25 -18.81 -6.29 -0.54
N TYR A 26 -17.88 -7.25 -0.56
CA TYR A 26 -18.12 -8.56 -1.16
C TYR A 26 -19.21 -9.35 -0.45
N ASN A 27 -19.21 -9.29 0.88
CA ASN A 27 -20.13 -10.06 1.73
C ASN A 27 -21.52 -9.43 1.87
N LYS A 28 -21.74 -8.21 1.37
CA LYS A 28 -23.03 -7.52 1.47
C LYS A 28 -23.97 -8.00 0.34
N PRO A 29 -25.06 -8.74 0.65
CA PRO A 29 -25.82 -9.50 -0.35
C PRO A 29 -26.60 -8.64 -1.34
N ARG A 30 -26.88 -7.37 -1.01
CA ARG A 30 -27.64 -6.44 -1.86
C ARG A 30 -26.76 -5.54 -2.72
N THR A 31 -25.44 -5.66 -2.64
CA THR A 31 -24.53 -4.85 -3.44
C THR A 31 -24.44 -5.44 -4.85
N THR A 32 -24.99 -4.74 -5.83
CA THR A 32 -24.94 -5.14 -7.24
C THR A 32 -23.51 -5.14 -7.79
N PHE A 33 -22.67 -4.20 -7.35
CA PHE A 33 -21.27 -4.01 -7.77
C PHE A 33 -20.26 -4.63 -6.78
N ARG A 34 -20.58 -5.79 -6.21
CA ARG A 34 -19.80 -6.38 -5.10
C ARG A 34 -18.42 -6.87 -5.53
N SER A 35 -18.32 -7.46 -6.72
CA SER A 35 -17.09 -8.09 -7.20
C SER A 35 -16.09 -7.01 -7.59
N GLU A 36 -16.55 -6.03 -8.35
CA GLU A 36 -15.75 -4.91 -8.84
C GLU A 36 -15.34 -3.98 -7.69
N GLY A 37 -16.25 -3.74 -6.73
CA GLY A 37 -15.93 -3.02 -5.50
C GLY A 37 -14.88 -3.75 -4.65
N PHE A 38 -15.02 -5.07 -4.47
CA PHE A 38 -14.01 -5.90 -3.80
C PHE A 38 -12.65 -5.82 -4.50
N ILE A 39 -12.60 -6.06 -5.81
CA ILE A 39 -11.36 -6.04 -6.60
C ILE A 39 -10.68 -4.68 -6.47
N THR A 40 -11.42 -3.59 -6.63
CA THR A 40 -10.90 -2.22 -6.51
C THR A 40 -10.28 -1.98 -5.13
N MET A 41 -10.99 -2.35 -4.07
CA MET A 41 -10.50 -2.18 -2.70
C MET A 41 -9.27 -3.05 -2.40
N MET A 42 -9.23 -4.27 -2.94
CA MET A 42 -8.05 -5.13 -2.81
C MET A 42 -6.84 -4.57 -3.57
N ILE A 43 -7.03 -4.02 -4.78
CA ILE A 43 -5.98 -3.31 -5.52
C ILE A 43 -5.38 -2.19 -4.67
N MET A 44 -6.24 -1.38 -4.05
CA MET A 44 -5.80 -0.31 -3.15
C MET A 44 -5.05 -0.84 -1.93
N ALA A 45 -5.54 -1.94 -1.34
CA ALA A 45 -4.92 -2.57 -0.18
C ALA A 45 -3.50 -3.04 -0.48
N TRP A 46 -3.28 -3.94 -1.46
CA TRP A 46 -1.93 -4.45 -1.70
C TRP A 46 -0.97 -3.36 -2.20
N THR A 47 -1.46 -2.36 -2.95
CA THR A 47 -0.64 -1.21 -3.38
C THR A 47 -0.11 -0.45 -2.17
N ARG A 48 -0.97 -0.17 -1.19
CA ARG A 48 -0.58 0.49 0.06
C ARG A 48 0.30 -0.40 0.92
N LEU A 49 0.06 -1.71 0.97
CA LEU A 49 0.93 -2.67 1.64
C LEU A 49 2.37 -2.60 1.09
N PHE A 50 2.53 -2.61 -0.24
CA PHE A 50 3.85 -2.46 -0.86
C PHE A 50 4.46 -1.10 -0.58
N HIS A 51 3.69 -0.01 -0.61
CA HIS A 51 4.19 1.31 -0.22
C HIS A 51 4.69 1.34 1.23
N ALA A 52 3.96 0.73 2.18
CA ALA A 52 4.39 0.62 3.56
C ALA A 52 5.67 -0.22 3.67
N TYR A 53 5.71 -1.37 3.00
CA TYR A 53 6.90 -2.23 2.96
C TYR A 53 8.13 -1.47 2.46
N PHE A 54 8.06 -0.87 1.27
CA PHE A 54 9.18 -0.12 0.68
C PHE A 54 9.57 1.11 1.51
N ASN A 55 8.60 1.85 2.04
CA ASN A 55 8.88 2.95 2.94
C ASN A 55 9.64 2.49 4.20
N SER A 56 9.37 1.28 4.69
CA SER A 56 10.07 0.69 5.84
C SER A 56 11.46 0.14 5.52
N THR A 57 11.69 -0.34 4.29
CA THR A 57 12.95 -0.99 3.90
C THR A 57 13.95 -0.05 3.25
N ILE A 58 13.49 0.85 2.37
CA ILE A 58 14.36 1.74 1.56
C ILE A 58 14.06 3.23 1.76
N GLY A 59 13.08 3.56 2.61
CA GLY A 59 12.65 4.94 2.85
C GLY A 59 11.81 5.51 1.70
N ASP A 60 11.78 6.84 1.56
CA ASP A 60 10.96 7.55 0.56
C ASP A 60 11.50 7.54 -0.88
N LYS A 61 12.45 6.66 -1.19
CA LYS A 61 13.06 6.55 -2.52
C LYS A 61 12.35 5.48 -3.34
N TYR A 62 11.33 5.90 -4.10
CA TYR A 62 10.59 5.01 -5.03
C TYR A 62 11.25 4.88 -6.41
N TYR A 63 12.37 5.56 -6.64
CA TYR A 63 13.05 5.60 -7.94
C TYR A 63 14.51 5.23 -7.83
N TYR A 64 15.01 4.50 -8.84
CA TYR A 64 16.42 4.25 -9.01
C TYR A 64 17.10 5.49 -9.61
N LYS A 65 17.97 6.15 -8.83
CA LYS A 65 18.86 7.19 -9.37
C LYS A 65 20.14 6.52 -9.84
N LYS A 66 20.34 6.37 -11.16
CA LYS A 66 21.61 5.91 -11.72
C LYS A 66 22.72 6.86 -11.27
N ARG A 67 23.71 6.36 -10.51
CA ARG A 67 24.93 7.12 -10.19
C ARG A 67 25.73 7.22 -11.49
N MET A 68 25.86 8.41 -12.05
CA MET A 68 26.95 8.69 -12.98
C MET A 68 28.23 8.80 -12.16
N VAL A 69 29.06 7.76 -12.22
CA VAL A 69 30.46 7.88 -11.80
C VAL A 69 31.15 8.62 -12.93
N ALA A 70 31.55 9.87 -12.69
CA ALA A 70 32.45 10.58 -13.60
C ALA A 70 33.80 9.87 -13.52
N THR A 71 34.06 8.96 -14.47
CA THR A 71 35.40 8.44 -14.69
C THR A 71 36.22 9.60 -15.24
N ILE A 72 37.13 10.11 -14.42
CA ILE A 72 38.14 11.08 -14.86
C ILE A 72 39.13 10.27 -15.73
N GLN A 73 39.16 10.58 -17.03
CA GLN A 73 40.29 10.25 -17.92
C GLN A 73 41.30 11.39 -17.88
#